data_AF-A0A352VVE6-F1
#
_entry.id   AF-A0A352VVE6-F1
#
_cell.length_a   1.000
_cell.length_b   1.000
_cell.length_c   1.000
_cell.angle_alpha   90.00
_cell.angle_beta   90.00
_cell.angle_gamma   90.00
#
_symmetry.space_group_name_H-M   'P 1'
#
loop_
_entity.id
_entity.type
_entity.pdbx_description
1 polymer ?
#
loop_
_entity_poly.entity_id
_entity_poly.type
_entity_poly.pdbx_seq_one_letter_code
_entity_poly.pdbx_strand_id
1 'polypeptide(L)'
;MNKNTGCYFFLVLILNIIITKNIQAGWNEFWYRKIITNNFSCSGDLTNFPLLVVISNDASLSAKASNNGHDIAFTGYDGTTRLAHEIEYYDAGTLVAWVRIPLFSAAVQSSNIIYMYYCKDGSGNQQDTQAVWSEKYLTVQHFEETSGTLISDSSSNGYNGTAAGVKTLNTNTVIGSGAALNNGSDGFSLATGVFNPSAGTWSIWYYTDYTAEGTAVRIFNANHSSGSDWEHRDYKSGGNMTRRFYYGNDAYISTSFSLSGWDNKWNQICYTWEYSGGTTTVNVFTNGILTSTYSSANLLINADLNWELGHWQSVSPACVMDEFNTASA
;
A
#
# COMPACT_ATOMS: atom_id res chain seq x y z
N MET A 1 79.20 37.69 -14.97
CA MET A 1 78.22 38.18 -13.98
C MET A 1 76.85 38.16 -14.62
N ASN A 2 75.98 37.29 -14.10
CA ASN A 2 74.66 36.98 -14.66
C ASN A 2 73.75 38.21 -14.74
N LYS A 3 73.14 38.43 -15.91
CA LYS A 3 71.95 39.28 -16.07
C LYS A 3 70.71 38.38 -16.01
N ASN A 4 69.97 38.49 -14.91
CA ASN A 4 68.63 37.94 -14.77
C ASN A 4 67.70 38.53 -15.84
N THR A 5 67.21 37.68 -16.73
CA THR A 5 66.11 38.00 -17.65
C THR A 5 64.87 37.28 -17.14
N GLY A 6 63.95 38.04 -16.54
CA GLY A 6 62.63 37.54 -16.16
C GLY A 6 61.79 37.31 -17.41
N CYS A 7 61.31 36.08 -17.58
CA CYS A 7 60.33 35.74 -18.61
C CYS A 7 58.99 35.52 -17.93
N TYR A 8 58.06 36.46 -18.12
CA TYR A 8 56.67 36.34 -17.68
C TYR A 8 55.97 35.32 -18.57
N PHE A 9 55.54 34.19 -18.01
CA PHE A 9 54.73 33.20 -18.72
C PHE A 9 53.25 33.51 -18.47
N PHE A 10 52.55 33.98 -19.51
CA PHE A 10 51.11 34.19 -19.50
C PHE A 10 50.41 32.82 -19.48
N LEU A 11 49.77 32.47 -18.36
CA LEU A 11 48.90 31.29 -18.28
C LEU A 11 47.52 31.66 -18.83
N VAL A 12 47.20 31.22 -20.05
CA VAL A 12 45.84 31.35 -20.61
C VAL A 12 44.99 30.24 -19.98
N LEU A 13 44.15 30.60 -19.01
CA LEU A 13 43.15 29.71 -18.44
C LEU A 13 41.97 29.63 -19.41
N ILE A 14 41.88 28.56 -20.22
CA ILE A 14 40.69 28.27 -21.02
C ILE A 14 39.62 27.73 -20.07
N LEU A 15 38.74 28.61 -19.60
CA LEU A 15 37.57 28.25 -18.83
C LEU A 15 36.55 27.59 -19.78
N ASN A 16 36.55 26.26 -19.86
CA ASN A 16 35.46 25.51 -20.50
C ASN A 16 34.23 25.62 -19.60
N ILE A 17 33.45 26.69 -19.79
CA ILE A 17 32.09 26.76 -19.25
C ILE A 17 31.25 25.79 -20.10
N ILE A 18 31.13 24.55 -19.62
CA ILE A 18 30.08 23.65 -20.09
C ILE A 18 28.76 24.20 -19.53
N ILE A 19 28.07 25.04 -20.30
CA ILE A 19 26.66 25.34 -20.03
C ILE A 19 25.86 24.13 -20.48
N THR A 20 25.74 23.11 -19.62
CA THR A 20 24.65 22.15 -19.78
C THR A 20 23.36 22.90 -19.47
N LYS A 21 22.72 23.43 -20.51
CA LYS A 21 21.26 23.60 -20.45
C LYS A 21 20.72 22.19 -20.21
N ASN A 22 20.31 21.89 -18.98
CA ASN A 22 19.37 20.81 -18.75
C ASN A 22 18.07 21.22 -19.46
N ILE A 23 17.99 20.99 -20.76
CA ILE A 23 16.72 20.87 -21.45
C ILE A 23 16.18 19.55 -20.93
N GLN A 24 15.52 19.61 -19.77
CA GLN A 24 14.75 18.48 -19.29
C GLN A 24 13.75 18.20 -20.41
N ALA A 25 13.94 17.08 -21.12
CA ALA A 25 13.09 16.69 -22.21
C ALA A 25 11.71 16.43 -21.62
N GLY A 26 10.88 17.47 -21.58
CA GLY A 26 9.48 17.33 -21.21
C GLY A 26 8.85 16.37 -22.20
N TRP A 27 7.97 15.50 -21.70
CA TRP A 27 7.10 14.72 -22.56
C TRP A 27 6.23 15.69 -23.36
N ASN A 28 6.59 15.92 -24.63
CA ASN A 28 5.99 16.95 -25.50
C ASN A 28 4.48 16.75 -25.75
N GLU A 29 3.95 15.58 -25.38
CA GLU A 29 2.53 15.21 -25.46
C GLU A 29 1.70 15.83 -24.33
N PHE A 30 2.34 16.33 -23.26
CA PHE A 30 1.67 16.99 -22.13
C PHE A 30 1.99 18.49 -22.08
N TRP A 31 0.99 19.30 -21.72
CA TRP A 31 1.12 20.76 -21.67
C TRP A 31 1.33 21.31 -20.27
N TYR A 32 0.98 20.53 -19.24
CA TYR A 32 1.07 20.94 -17.85
C TYR A 32 1.92 19.95 -17.06
N ARG A 33 2.69 20.49 -16.10
CA ARG A 33 3.56 19.71 -15.23
C ARG A 33 3.55 20.27 -13.81
N LYS A 34 3.52 19.39 -12.82
CA LYS A 34 3.73 19.69 -11.41
C LYS A 34 4.89 18.86 -10.86
N ILE A 35 5.64 19.45 -9.93
CA ILE A 35 6.67 18.74 -9.16
C ILE A 35 6.07 18.29 -7.83
N ILE A 36 6.31 17.04 -7.46
CA ILE A 36 5.94 16.46 -6.19
C ILE A 36 7.24 16.11 -5.48
N THR A 37 7.45 16.71 -4.31
CA THR A 37 8.64 16.47 -3.48
C THR A 37 8.21 15.74 -2.21
N ASN A 38 8.76 14.56 -1.99
CA ASN A 38 8.45 13.73 -0.84
C ASN A 38 9.58 13.84 0.20
N ASN A 39 9.29 13.55 1.47
CA ASN A 39 10.35 13.43 2.49
C ASN A 39 11.23 12.20 2.24
N PHE A 40 12.27 12.04 3.05
CA PHE A 40 13.07 10.81 3.09
C PHE A 40 12.22 9.61 3.55
N SER A 41 12.57 8.43 3.05
CA SER A 41 12.04 7.17 3.57
C SER A 41 12.42 6.97 5.04
N CYS A 42 11.48 6.48 5.84
CA CYS A 42 11.60 6.39 7.30
C CYS A 42 12.58 5.30 7.78
N SER A 43 12.74 4.22 7.01
CA SER A 43 13.35 2.96 7.48
C SER A 43 14.42 2.40 6.53
N GLY A 44 14.99 3.26 5.68
CA GLY A 44 15.96 2.88 4.66
C GLY A 44 15.42 3.03 3.24
N ASP A 45 16.26 2.73 2.26
CA ASP A 45 15.88 2.85 0.85
C ASP A 45 14.84 1.78 0.47
N LEU A 46 13.77 2.20 -0.22
CA LEU A 46 12.75 1.32 -0.78
C LEU A 46 12.88 1.31 -2.31
N THR A 47 13.08 0.14 -2.89
CA THR A 47 13.19 -0.04 -4.34
C THR A 47 11.86 -0.46 -4.94
N ASN A 48 11.54 0.04 -6.14
CA ASN A 48 10.32 -0.34 -6.88
C ASN A 48 9.05 -0.21 -6.04
N PHE A 49 8.96 0.87 -5.25
CA PHE A 49 7.97 1.04 -4.20
C PHE A 49 6.72 1.78 -4.71
N PRO A 50 5.50 1.24 -4.51
CA PRO A 50 4.26 1.98 -4.75
C PRO A 50 4.10 3.10 -3.71
N LEU A 51 4.27 4.35 -4.14
CA LEU A 51 4.10 5.52 -3.31
C LEU A 51 2.70 6.11 -3.52
N LEU A 52 1.94 6.29 -2.43
CA LEU A 52 0.65 6.98 -2.49
C LEU A 52 0.85 8.48 -2.72
N VAL A 53 0.26 9.00 -3.80
CA VAL A 53 0.19 10.42 -4.12
C VAL A 53 -1.24 10.90 -3.87
N VAL A 54 -1.39 11.82 -2.93
CA VAL A 54 -2.66 12.49 -2.63
C VAL A 54 -2.54 13.97 -2.92
N ILE A 55 -3.39 14.47 -3.83
CA ILE A 55 -3.55 15.89 -4.14
C ILE A 55 -5.02 16.23 -3.90
N SER A 56 -5.31 17.32 -3.20
CA SER A 56 -6.69 17.70 -2.88
C SER A 56 -7.03 19.07 -3.44
N ASN A 57 -8.17 19.17 -4.13
CA ASN A 57 -8.75 20.42 -4.60
C ASN A 57 -7.79 21.29 -5.44
N ASP A 58 -6.94 20.69 -6.27
CA ASP A 58 -5.98 21.44 -7.09
C ASP A 58 -6.68 22.08 -8.29
N ALA A 59 -6.74 23.41 -8.29
CA ALA A 59 -7.43 24.18 -9.32
C ALA A 59 -6.86 23.98 -10.73
N SER A 60 -5.56 23.75 -10.87
CA SER A 60 -4.95 23.53 -12.19
C SER A 60 -5.29 22.14 -12.72
N LEU A 61 -5.22 21.12 -11.85
CA LEU A 61 -5.60 19.76 -12.20
C LEU A 61 -7.09 19.71 -12.58
N SER A 62 -7.95 20.31 -11.76
CA SER A 62 -9.39 20.46 -12.00
C SER A 62 -9.71 21.08 -13.37
N ALA A 63 -8.99 22.14 -13.75
CA ALA A 63 -9.25 22.87 -14.99
C ALA A 63 -8.64 22.22 -16.24
N LYS A 64 -7.57 21.43 -16.09
CA LYS A 64 -6.67 21.07 -17.21
C LYS A 64 -6.44 19.58 -17.39
N ALA A 65 -6.87 18.73 -16.45
CA ALA A 65 -6.96 17.30 -16.68
C ALA A 65 -8.35 16.91 -17.21
N SER A 66 -8.45 15.74 -17.81
CA SER A 66 -9.73 15.13 -18.19
C SER A 66 -10.54 14.73 -16.95
N ASN A 67 -11.87 14.61 -17.10
CA ASN A 67 -12.74 14.32 -15.95
C ASN A 67 -12.53 12.92 -15.34
N ASN A 68 -11.93 11.99 -16.09
CA ASN A 68 -11.59 10.65 -15.62
C ASN A 68 -10.10 10.51 -15.24
N GLY A 69 -9.32 11.59 -15.33
CA GLY A 69 -7.89 11.57 -15.00
C GLY A 69 -7.01 10.72 -15.92
N HIS A 70 -7.56 10.17 -17.01
CA HIS A 70 -6.84 9.24 -17.90
C HIS A 70 -5.61 9.86 -18.55
N ASP A 71 -5.58 11.19 -18.67
CA ASP A 71 -4.49 12.00 -19.21
C ASP A 71 -3.42 12.36 -18.18
N ILE A 72 -3.44 11.79 -16.97
CA ILE A 72 -2.43 12.03 -15.93
C ILE A 72 -1.29 11.02 -16.11
N ALA A 73 -0.04 11.47 -16.08
CA ALA A 73 1.13 10.61 -16.14
C ALA A 73 2.21 11.07 -15.17
N PHE A 74 3.12 10.16 -14.80
CA PHE A 74 4.19 10.45 -13.87
C PHE A 74 5.56 10.10 -14.46
N THR A 75 6.57 10.88 -14.10
CA THR A 75 7.98 10.55 -14.34
C THR A 75 8.81 10.67 -13.07
N GLY A 76 9.93 9.95 -13.02
CA GLY A 76 10.95 10.13 -11.99
C GLY A 76 11.65 11.48 -12.06
N TYR A 77 12.62 11.68 -11.15
CA TYR A 77 13.36 12.93 -10.96
C TYR A 77 14.14 13.43 -12.17
N ASP A 78 14.43 12.56 -13.14
CA ASP A 78 15.07 12.94 -14.41
C ASP A 78 14.10 13.63 -15.39
N GLY A 79 12.79 13.62 -15.10
CA GLY A 79 11.74 14.16 -15.96
C GLY A 79 11.39 13.33 -17.19
N THR A 80 11.99 12.16 -17.36
CA THR A 80 11.91 11.35 -18.58
C THR A 80 11.53 9.90 -18.33
N THR A 81 11.98 9.30 -17.23
CA THR A 81 11.64 7.93 -16.85
C THR A 81 10.18 7.85 -16.44
N ARG A 82 9.34 7.24 -17.28
CA ARG A 82 7.91 7.02 -16.98
C ARG A 82 7.76 6.12 -15.75
N LEU A 83 6.83 6.47 -14.88
CA LEU A 83 6.46 5.65 -13.73
C LEU A 83 5.09 5.01 -13.96
N ALA A 84 5.00 3.71 -13.68
CA ALA A 84 3.72 3.02 -13.61
C ALA A 84 2.87 3.66 -12.51
N HIS A 85 1.58 3.80 -12.77
CA HIS A 85 0.65 4.34 -11.81
C HIS A 85 -0.76 3.76 -11.98
N GLU A 86 -1.52 3.82 -10.90
CA GLU A 86 -2.94 3.48 -10.80
C GLU A 86 -3.65 4.63 -10.10
N ILE A 87 -4.76 5.08 -10.65
CA ILE A 87 -5.62 6.12 -10.11
C ILE A 87 -6.80 5.43 -9.45
N GLU A 88 -6.85 5.48 -8.12
CA GLU A 88 -8.02 5.00 -7.36
C GLU A 88 -9.16 6.01 -7.34
N TYR A 89 -8.80 7.30 -7.28
CA TYR A 89 -9.79 8.37 -7.25
C TYR A 89 -9.30 9.58 -8.01
N TYR A 90 -10.15 10.07 -8.90
CA TYR A 90 -9.99 11.39 -9.47
C TYR A 90 -11.34 12.08 -9.63
N ASP A 91 -11.48 13.25 -9.03
CA ASP A 91 -12.60 14.15 -9.29
C ASP A 91 -12.19 15.60 -9.04
N ALA A 92 -12.53 16.48 -9.98
CA ALA A 92 -12.42 17.94 -9.86
C ALA A 92 -11.09 18.47 -9.26
N GLY A 93 -9.95 17.84 -9.56
CA GLY A 93 -8.62 18.24 -9.06
C GLY A 93 -8.21 17.61 -7.74
N THR A 94 -9.02 16.72 -7.18
CA THR A 94 -8.62 15.77 -6.14
C THR A 94 -8.17 14.48 -6.80
N LEU A 95 -6.98 14.01 -6.46
CA LEU A 95 -6.33 12.82 -7.01
C LEU A 95 -5.81 11.95 -5.87
N VAL A 96 -6.10 10.65 -5.95
CA VAL A 96 -5.50 9.57 -5.16
C VAL A 96 -4.94 8.58 -6.16
N ALA A 97 -3.62 8.40 -6.16
CA ALA A 97 -2.95 7.50 -7.09
C ALA A 97 -1.76 6.81 -6.46
N TRP A 98 -1.57 5.54 -6.77
CA TRP A 98 -0.34 4.81 -6.50
C TRP A 98 0.65 5.04 -7.63
N VAL A 99 1.88 5.42 -7.30
CA VAL A 99 2.95 5.66 -8.29
C VAL A 99 4.16 4.82 -7.92
N ARG A 100 4.57 3.89 -8.78
CA ARG A 100 5.73 3.04 -8.54
C ARG A 100 7.03 3.82 -8.78
N ILE A 101 7.73 4.13 -7.69
CA ILE A 101 9.01 4.84 -7.75
C ILE A 101 10.19 3.85 -7.73
N PRO A 102 11.20 3.98 -8.61
CA PRO A 102 12.32 3.04 -8.67
C PRO A 102 13.15 3.02 -7.38
N LEU A 103 13.32 4.19 -6.76
CA LEU A 103 14.04 4.36 -5.50
C LEU A 103 13.40 5.48 -4.67
N PHE A 104 12.81 5.10 -3.54
CA PHE A 104 12.43 6.02 -2.47
C PHE A 104 13.50 5.98 -1.39
N SER A 105 14.41 6.95 -1.40
CA SER A 105 15.62 6.93 -0.61
C SER A 105 15.43 7.54 0.78
N ALA A 106 16.17 7.02 1.74
CA ALA A 106 16.34 7.60 3.07
C ALA A 106 17.47 8.65 3.14
N ALA A 107 18.28 8.81 2.09
CA ALA A 107 19.45 9.69 2.09
C ALA A 107 19.58 10.58 0.84
N VAL A 108 19.00 10.20 -0.30
CA VAL A 108 19.10 10.93 -1.57
C VAL A 108 17.79 11.62 -1.91
N GLN A 109 17.65 12.90 -1.54
CA GLN A 109 16.39 13.62 -1.67
C GLN A 109 15.90 13.75 -3.13
N SER A 110 16.82 13.84 -4.08
CA SER A 110 16.46 13.97 -5.50
C SER A 110 15.76 12.73 -6.05
N SER A 111 16.07 11.51 -5.57
CA SER A 111 15.38 10.31 -6.06
C SER A 111 13.90 10.29 -5.70
N ASN A 112 13.51 11.05 -4.66
CA ASN A 112 12.15 11.09 -4.13
C ASN A 112 11.27 12.15 -4.81
N ILE A 113 11.79 12.80 -5.86
CA ILE A 113 11.05 13.76 -6.68
C ILE A 113 10.33 13.00 -7.79
N ILE A 114 9.04 13.30 -7.93
CA ILE A 114 8.20 12.83 -9.03
C ILE A 114 7.69 14.06 -9.78
N TYR A 115 7.60 13.97 -11.11
CA TYR A 115 6.87 14.94 -11.91
C TYR A 115 5.55 14.34 -12.36
N MET A 116 4.46 15.08 -12.14
CA MET A 116 3.15 14.76 -12.67
C MET A 116 2.89 15.62 -13.91
N TYR A 117 2.44 14.99 -14.98
CA TYR A 117 2.06 15.60 -16.25
C TYR A 117 0.58 15.36 -16.50
N TYR A 118 -0.09 16.33 -17.13
CA TYR A 118 -1.51 16.20 -17.48
C TYR A 118 -1.87 17.14 -18.63
N CYS A 119 -2.88 16.77 -19.40
CA CYS A 119 -3.36 17.52 -20.55
C CYS A 119 -4.73 16.99 -20.98
N LYS A 120 -5.79 17.77 -20.79
CA LYS A 120 -7.17 17.38 -21.13
C LYS A 120 -7.35 16.90 -22.58
N ASP A 121 -6.53 17.40 -23.49
CA ASP A 121 -6.53 17.03 -24.92
C ASP A 121 -5.55 15.89 -25.25
N GLY A 122 -4.85 15.35 -24.24
CA GLY A 122 -3.97 14.19 -24.34
C GLY A 122 -4.75 12.91 -24.58
N SER A 123 -4.13 11.96 -25.27
CA SER A 123 -4.81 10.74 -25.72
C SER A 123 -4.67 9.57 -24.76
N GLY A 124 -5.79 8.89 -24.47
CA GLY A 124 -5.84 7.55 -23.90
C GLY A 124 -5.62 7.47 -22.39
N ASN A 125 -5.88 6.30 -21.82
CA ASN A 125 -5.55 6.00 -20.43
C ASN A 125 -4.04 5.82 -20.29
N GLN A 126 -3.43 6.65 -19.45
CA GLN A 126 -1.98 6.66 -19.20
C GLN A 126 -1.56 5.69 -18.09
N GLN A 127 -2.51 5.10 -17.36
CA GLN A 127 -2.24 4.16 -16.27
C GLN A 127 -1.53 2.89 -16.76
N ASP A 128 -0.80 2.26 -15.84
CA ASP A 128 -0.22 0.94 -15.99
C ASP A 128 -0.33 0.21 -14.65
N THR A 129 -1.59 -0.05 -14.26
CA THR A 129 -2.00 -0.59 -12.96
C THR A 129 -1.20 -1.84 -12.57
N GLN A 130 -1.13 -2.82 -13.46
CA GLN A 130 -0.44 -4.08 -13.17
C GLN A 130 1.06 -3.91 -12.91
N ALA A 131 1.71 -2.95 -13.59
CA ALA A 131 3.13 -2.67 -13.38
C ALA A 131 3.41 -1.97 -12.05
N VAL A 132 2.42 -1.29 -11.43
CA VAL A 132 2.54 -0.70 -10.09
C VAL A 132 2.84 -1.78 -9.06
N TRP A 133 2.10 -2.89 -9.13
CA TRP A 133 2.13 -3.98 -8.14
C TRP A 133 2.98 -5.17 -8.56
N SER A 134 3.79 -5.05 -9.60
CA SER A 134 4.65 -6.16 -10.04
C SER A 134 5.81 -6.44 -9.07
N GLU A 135 6.45 -7.60 -9.24
CA GLU A 135 7.56 -8.15 -8.43
C GLU A 135 7.18 -8.66 -7.06
N LYS A 136 6.87 -7.76 -6.12
CA LYS A 136 6.73 -8.15 -4.70
C LYS A 136 5.30 -8.40 -4.25
N TYR A 137 4.33 -7.70 -4.83
CA TYR A 137 2.93 -7.86 -4.41
C TYR A 137 2.33 -9.11 -5.07
N LEU A 138 1.71 -9.95 -4.25
CA LEU A 138 1.04 -11.17 -4.70
C LEU A 138 -0.43 -10.87 -5.01
N THR A 139 -1.12 -10.12 -4.15
CA THR A 139 -2.44 -9.56 -4.46
C THR A 139 -2.62 -8.18 -3.84
N VAL A 140 -3.43 -7.35 -4.51
CA VAL A 140 -3.83 -6.02 -4.10
C VAL A 140 -5.32 -5.87 -4.37
N GLN A 141 -6.11 -5.63 -3.33
CA GLN A 141 -7.56 -5.50 -3.40
C GLN A 141 -7.99 -4.16 -2.78
N HIS A 142 -8.43 -3.25 -3.65
CA HIS A 142 -8.95 -1.92 -3.29
C HIS A 142 -10.45 -1.94 -2.94
N PHE A 143 -11.19 -3.02 -3.25
CA PHE A 143 -12.65 -3.10 -3.04
C PHE A 143 -13.47 -1.99 -3.74
N GLU A 144 -13.03 -1.58 -4.93
CA GLU A 144 -13.62 -0.52 -5.75
C GLU A 144 -14.90 -0.92 -6.51
N GLU A 145 -15.29 -2.19 -6.46
CA GLU A 145 -16.46 -2.69 -7.17
C GLU A 145 -17.75 -2.03 -6.68
N THR A 146 -18.63 -1.64 -7.58
CA THR A 146 -19.91 -1.02 -7.20
C THR A 146 -21.01 -2.04 -6.90
N SER A 147 -20.84 -3.30 -7.32
CA SER A 147 -21.80 -4.38 -7.12
C SER A 147 -21.20 -5.75 -7.47
N GLY A 148 -21.91 -6.82 -7.11
CA GLY A 148 -21.51 -8.20 -7.41
C GLY A 148 -20.72 -8.84 -6.28
N THR A 149 -20.09 -9.98 -6.58
CA THR A 149 -19.31 -10.74 -5.61
C THR A 149 -17.83 -10.80 -5.96
N LEU A 150 -17.40 -10.36 -7.14
CA LEU A 150 -15.99 -10.34 -7.52
C LEU A 150 -15.28 -9.20 -6.77
N ILE A 151 -14.11 -9.48 -6.21
CA ILE A 151 -13.17 -8.45 -5.75
C ILE A 151 -11.90 -8.57 -6.58
N SER A 152 -11.57 -7.53 -7.33
CA SER A 152 -10.52 -7.56 -8.33
C SER A 152 -9.15 -7.47 -7.69
N ASP A 153 -8.20 -8.20 -8.26
CA ASP A 153 -6.78 -8.08 -7.94
C ASP A 153 -6.13 -7.08 -8.91
N SER A 154 -5.65 -5.94 -8.40
CA SER A 154 -4.93 -4.93 -9.21
C SER A 154 -3.54 -5.40 -9.65
N SER A 155 -3.02 -6.48 -9.07
CA SER A 155 -1.77 -7.09 -9.51
C SER A 155 -1.91 -7.82 -10.86
N SER A 156 -0.78 -8.17 -11.47
CA SER A 156 -0.78 -9.01 -12.69
C SER A 156 -1.05 -10.50 -12.41
N ASN A 157 -1.18 -10.91 -11.15
CA ASN A 157 -1.34 -12.32 -10.78
C ASN A 157 -2.78 -12.82 -10.93
N GLY A 158 -3.78 -11.91 -10.91
CA GLY A 158 -5.17 -12.24 -11.16
C GLY A 158 -5.84 -13.03 -10.03
N TYR A 159 -5.36 -12.86 -8.79
CA TYR A 159 -5.90 -13.52 -7.60
C TYR A 159 -7.15 -12.81 -7.05
N ASN A 160 -8.18 -12.74 -7.89
CA ASN A 160 -9.45 -12.11 -7.51
C ASN A 160 -10.07 -12.79 -6.29
N GLY A 161 -10.56 -11.98 -5.35
CA GLY A 161 -11.34 -12.41 -4.20
C GLY A 161 -12.83 -12.58 -4.50
N THR A 162 -13.57 -13.01 -3.49
CA THR A 162 -15.03 -13.13 -3.53
C THR A 162 -15.66 -12.54 -2.29
N ALA A 163 -16.53 -11.55 -2.45
CA ALA A 163 -17.36 -10.99 -1.38
C ALA A 163 -18.53 -11.91 -1.01
N ALA A 164 -18.81 -12.03 0.28
CA ALA A 164 -19.94 -12.77 0.84
C ALA A 164 -20.61 -11.92 1.93
N GLY A 165 -21.93 -11.72 1.85
CA GLY A 165 -22.71 -10.97 2.86
C GLY A 165 -22.43 -9.47 2.95
N VAL A 166 -21.42 -8.94 2.25
CA VAL A 166 -20.98 -7.54 2.30
C VAL A 166 -22.13 -6.56 2.15
N LYS A 167 -22.22 -5.59 3.07
CA LYS A 167 -23.28 -4.56 3.05
C LYS A 167 -23.14 -3.64 1.86
N THR A 168 -21.93 -3.10 1.65
CA THR A 168 -21.68 -2.05 0.67
C THR A 168 -20.23 -2.14 0.22
N LEU A 169 -20.03 -2.26 -1.08
CA LEU A 169 -18.74 -2.09 -1.74
C LEU A 169 -18.62 -0.65 -2.26
N ASN A 170 -17.41 -0.22 -2.59
CA ASN A 170 -17.12 1.12 -3.10
C ASN A 170 -17.72 2.24 -2.21
N THR A 171 -17.46 2.16 -0.91
CA THR A 171 -17.70 3.27 0.02
C THR A 171 -16.42 4.10 0.17
N ASN A 172 -16.52 5.41 0.36
CA ASN A 172 -15.32 6.24 0.54
C ASN A 172 -14.61 5.87 1.85
N THR A 173 -13.32 5.55 1.77
CA THR A 173 -12.52 5.01 2.88
C THR A 173 -11.24 5.82 3.11
N VAL A 174 -10.22 5.21 3.72
CA VAL A 174 -8.98 5.89 4.07
C VAL A 174 -8.16 6.21 2.82
N ILE A 175 -8.20 5.33 1.82
CA ILE A 175 -7.62 5.53 0.50
C ILE A 175 -8.71 5.13 -0.49
N GLY A 176 -9.06 6.03 -1.41
CA GLY A 176 -10.06 5.74 -2.44
C GLY A 176 -11.36 5.13 -1.90
N SER A 177 -11.57 3.87 -2.29
CA SER A 177 -12.78 3.10 -2.07
C SER A 177 -12.50 1.90 -1.16
N GLY A 178 -13.52 1.43 -0.45
CA GLY A 178 -13.41 0.25 0.39
C GLY A 178 -14.76 -0.43 0.59
N ALA A 179 -14.84 -1.34 1.55
CA ALA A 179 -16.03 -2.15 1.77
C ALA A 179 -16.51 -2.16 3.22
N ALA A 180 -17.83 -1.98 3.40
CA ALA A 180 -18.49 -2.01 4.69
C ALA A 180 -19.11 -3.39 4.99
N LEU A 181 -18.85 -3.87 6.20
CA LEU A 181 -19.37 -5.08 6.81
C LEU A 181 -20.26 -4.70 8.00
N ASN A 182 -21.42 -5.31 8.15
CA ASN A 182 -22.39 -5.00 9.19
C ASN A 182 -22.47 -6.05 10.30
N ASN A 183 -22.15 -7.29 9.99
CA ASN A 183 -22.37 -8.40 10.90
C ASN A 183 -21.31 -9.49 10.68
N GLY A 184 -21.28 -10.47 11.58
CA GLY A 184 -20.28 -11.52 11.53
C GLY A 184 -20.35 -12.41 10.29
N SER A 185 -21.48 -12.55 9.60
CA SER A 185 -21.51 -13.35 8.36
C SER A 185 -20.94 -12.64 7.13
N ASP A 186 -20.58 -11.36 7.24
CA ASP A 186 -20.05 -10.59 6.11
C ASP A 186 -18.53 -10.77 6.01
N GLY A 187 -18.00 -10.88 4.80
CA GLY A 187 -16.56 -10.97 4.60
C GLY A 187 -16.14 -11.19 3.15
N PHE A 188 -14.87 -11.53 2.99
CA PHE A 188 -14.23 -11.79 1.70
C PHE A 188 -13.46 -13.08 1.76
N SER A 189 -13.62 -13.93 0.76
CA SER A 189 -12.74 -15.06 0.53
C SER A 189 -11.62 -14.65 -0.42
N LEU A 190 -10.38 -15.01 -0.12
CA LEU A 190 -9.25 -14.76 -1.02
C LEU A 190 -9.01 -15.97 -1.93
N ALA A 191 -8.43 -15.73 -3.10
CA ALA A 191 -7.95 -16.81 -3.96
C ALA A 191 -6.84 -17.64 -3.26
N THR A 192 -6.64 -18.87 -3.72
CA THR A 192 -5.50 -19.68 -3.28
C THR A 192 -4.21 -19.12 -3.88
N GLY A 193 -3.08 -19.26 -3.18
CA GLY A 193 -1.77 -18.80 -3.66
C GLY A 193 -1.43 -17.33 -3.37
N VAL A 194 -2.29 -16.60 -2.67
CA VAL A 194 -2.05 -15.20 -2.26
C VAL A 194 -1.03 -15.04 -1.11
N PHE A 195 -0.52 -16.14 -0.57
CA PHE A 195 0.50 -16.13 0.49
C PHE A 195 1.67 -17.04 0.14
N ASN A 196 2.89 -16.59 0.46
CA ASN A 196 4.09 -17.41 0.36
C ASN A 196 4.28 -18.27 1.63
N PRO A 197 4.46 -19.60 1.52
CA PRO A 197 4.60 -20.49 2.69
C PRO A 197 5.74 -20.12 3.65
N SER A 198 6.88 -19.69 3.11
CA SER A 198 8.11 -19.50 3.88
C SER A 198 8.27 -18.11 4.48
N ALA A 199 7.88 -17.05 3.77
CA ALA A 199 7.99 -15.70 4.28
C ALA A 199 7.17 -14.73 3.45
N GLY A 200 6.66 -13.68 4.07
CA GLY A 200 5.94 -12.64 3.36
C GLY A 200 5.35 -11.59 4.29
N THR A 201 4.52 -10.74 3.69
CA THR A 201 3.80 -9.66 4.37
C THR A 201 2.34 -9.66 3.93
N TRP A 202 1.44 -9.30 4.82
CA TRP A 202 0.10 -8.84 4.45
C TRP A 202 -0.30 -7.62 5.24
N SER A 203 -1.14 -6.78 4.67
CA SER A 203 -1.67 -5.60 5.35
C SER A 203 -3.11 -5.31 4.97
N ILE A 204 -3.81 -4.60 5.84
CA ILE A 204 -5.16 -4.09 5.59
C ILE A 204 -5.39 -2.84 6.44
N TRP A 205 -6.19 -1.91 5.93
CA TRP A 205 -6.79 -0.86 6.72
C TRP A 205 -8.17 -1.30 7.19
N TYR A 206 -8.49 -1.03 8.46
CA TYR A 206 -9.85 -1.23 8.95
C TYR A 206 -10.29 -0.13 9.92
N TYR A 207 -11.56 0.20 9.83
CA TYR A 207 -12.28 1.09 10.73
C TYR A 207 -13.38 0.28 11.42
N THR A 208 -13.58 0.48 12.71
CA THR A 208 -14.70 -0.17 13.41
C THR A 208 -15.08 0.62 14.65
N ASP A 209 -16.33 0.43 15.08
CA ASP A 209 -16.93 1.03 16.26
C ASP A 209 -17.24 -0.08 17.29
N TYR A 210 -16.43 -0.17 18.33
CA TYR A 210 -16.57 -1.20 19.36
C TYR A 210 -17.46 -0.74 20.50
N THR A 211 -18.76 -0.67 20.22
CA THR A 211 -19.76 -0.22 21.21
C THR A 211 -20.18 -1.30 22.21
N ALA A 212 -20.10 -2.58 21.83
CA ALA A 212 -20.61 -3.70 22.62
C ALA A 212 -19.50 -4.59 23.18
N GLU A 213 -19.57 -4.88 24.49
CA GLU A 213 -18.64 -5.78 25.18
C GLU A 213 -18.74 -7.22 24.64
N GLY A 214 -17.59 -7.89 24.52
CA GLY A 214 -17.53 -9.27 24.02
C GLY A 214 -17.70 -9.42 22.51
N THR A 215 -17.83 -8.33 21.76
CA THR A 215 -17.80 -8.35 20.29
C THR A 215 -16.37 -8.44 19.76
N ALA A 216 -16.22 -9.06 18.58
CA ALA A 216 -14.93 -9.23 17.92
C ALA A 216 -15.02 -8.98 16.43
N VAL A 217 -13.99 -8.34 15.87
CA VAL A 217 -13.73 -8.35 14.43
C VAL A 217 -12.70 -9.43 14.17
N ARG A 218 -13.05 -10.39 13.32
CA ARG A 218 -12.06 -11.29 12.73
C ARG A 218 -11.48 -10.58 11.52
N ILE A 219 -10.28 -10.07 11.67
CA ILE A 219 -9.61 -9.36 10.57
C ILE A 219 -9.17 -10.37 9.51
N PHE A 220 -8.72 -11.54 9.95
CA PHE A 220 -8.15 -12.54 9.07
C PHE A 220 -8.30 -13.94 9.65
N ASN A 221 -8.56 -14.92 8.80
CA ASN A 221 -8.57 -16.32 9.15
C ASN A 221 -8.06 -17.19 8.00
N ALA A 222 -7.24 -18.18 8.33
CA ALA A 222 -6.95 -19.37 7.56
C ALA A 222 -7.60 -20.58 8.22
N ASN A 223 -8.57 -21.19 7.55
CA ASN A 223 -9.15 -22.44 8.02
C ASN A 223 -8.42 -23.65 7.41
N HIS A 224 -8.14 -24.66 8.23
CA HIS A 224 -7.71 -25.98 7.75
C HIS A 224 -8.74 -27.06 8.10
N SER A 225 -9.09 -27.90 7.13
CA SER A 225 -10.12 -28.95 7.27
C SER A 225 -9.85 -30.00 8.37
N SER A 226 -8.62 -30.09 8.90
CA SER A 226 -8.24 -31.05 9.96
C SER A 226 -7.65 -30.42 11.23
N GLY A 227 -7.83 -29.11 11.43
CA GLY A 227 -7.64 -28.52 12.76
C GLY A 227 -6.33 -27.77 13.02
N SER A 228 -5.95 -26.87 12.12
CA SER A 228 -4.97 -25.83 12.45
C SER A 228 -5.40 -24.53 11.82
N ASP A 229 -6.21 -23.80 12.59
CA ASP A 229 -6.68 -22.49 12.19
C ASP A 229 -5.64 -21.44 12.58
N TRP A 230 -5.47 -20.45 11.71
CA TRP A 230 -4.67 -19.26 11.99
C TRP A 230 -5.57 -18.05 11.89
N GLU A 231 -5.80 -17.40 13.02
CA GLU A 231 -6.84 -16.37 13.10
C GLU A 231 -6.31 -15.13 13.81
N HIS A 232 -6.55 -13.97 13.20
CA HIS A 232 -6.46 -12.69 13.86
C HIS A 232 -7.84 -12.24 14.32
N ARG A 233 -8.00 -12.04 15.63
CA ARG A 233 -9.15 -11.36 16.21
C ARG A 233 -8.75 -10.15 17.03
N ASP A 234 -9.49 -9.08 16.85
CA ASP A 234 -9.50 -7.95 17.76
C ASP A 234 -10.86 -7.93 18.47
N TYR A 235 -10.85 -8.06 19.80
CA TYR A 235 -12.08 -8.11 20.60
C TYR A 235 -12.11 -7.07 21.72
N LYS A 236 -13.31 -6.57 21.99
CA LYS A 236 -13.58 -5.56 23.00
C LYS A 236 -13.54 -6.17 24.41
N SER A 237 -12.74 -5.60 25.31
CA SER A 237 -12.60 -6.03 26.71
C SER A 237 -12.47 -4.85 27.68
N GLY A 238 -13.60 -4.37 28.22
CA GLY A 238 -13.63 -3.23 29.15
C GLY A 238 -13.05 -1.96 28.51
N GLY A 239 -12.16 -1.25 29.20
CA GLY A 239 -11.49 -0.05 28.64
C GLY A 239 -10.43 -0.34 27.57
N ASN A 240 -10.23 -1.61 27.21
CA ASN A 240 -9.18 -2.08 26.33
C ASN A 240 -9.76 -2.85 25.14
N MET A 241 -8.89 -3.04 24.15
CA MET A 241 -9.03 -4.08 23.15
C MET A 241 -7.97 -5.14 23.41
N THR A 242 -8.27 -6.37 23.01
CA THR A 242 -7.27 -7.41 22.98
C THR A 242 -7.18 -7.97 21.58
N ARG A 243 -5.96 -7.91 21.04
CA ARG A 243 -5.57 -8.64 19.85
C ARG A 243 -5.25 -10.05 20.26
N ARG A 244 -5.82 -11.01 19.54
CA ARG A 244 -5.55 -12.42 19.73
C ARG A 244 -5.20 -13.05 18.40
N PHE A 245 -4.07 -13.74 18.42
CA PHE A 245 -3.58 -14.53 17.32
C PHE A 245 -3.70 -16.00 17.70
N TYR A 246 -4.61 -16.71 17.04
CA TYR A 246 -4.77 -18.15 17.20
C TYR A 246 -3.84 -18.89 16.24
N TYR A 247 -3.29 -20.00 16.72
CA TYR A 247 -2.46 -20.90 15.94
C TYR A 247 -2.72 -22.33 16.39
N GLY A 248 -3.20 -23.17 15.48
CA GLY A 248 -3.69 -24.50 15.87
C GLY A 248 -5.06 -24.42 16.54
N ASN A 249 -5.73 -25.57 16.69
CA ASN A 249 -7.14 -25.65 17.11
C ASN A 249 -7.56 -24.78 18.29
N ASP A 250 -6.71 -24.57 19.30
CA ASP A 250 -7.09 -23.84 20.52
C ASP A 250 -5.98 -22.96 21.13
N ALA A 251 -4.74 -23.00 20.58
CA ALA A 251 -3.66 -22.20 21.14
C ALA A 251 -3.71 -20.77 20.60
N TYR A 252 -3.45 -19.81 21.47
CA TYR A 252 -3.42 -18.41 21.10
C TYR A 252 -2.40 -17.62 21.90
N ILE A 253 -1.94 -16.52 21.32
CA ILE A 253 -1.25 -15.45 22.05
C ILE A 253 -2.14 -14.21 21.97
N SER A 254 -2.14 -13.42 23.04
CA SER A 254 -2.91 -12.20 23.09
C SER A 254 -2.12 -11.02 23.63
N THR A 255 -2.38 -9.84 23.06
CA THR A 255 -1.82 -8.57 23.50
C THR A 255 -2.97 -7.61 23.76
N SER A 256 -3.03 -7.01 24.94
CA SER A 256 -4.03 -6.00 25.29
C SER A 256 -3.48 -4.59 25.04
N PHE A 257 -4.32 -3.70 24.52
CA PHE A 257 -4.00 -2.30 24.25
C PHE A 257 -5.20 -1.39 24.51
N SER A 258 -4.96 -0.10 24.66
CA SER A 258 -6.01 0.86 25.02
C SER A 258 -6.99 1.08 23.87
N LEU A 259 -8.29 0.98 24.14
CA LEU A 259 -9.37 1.17 23.17
C LEU A 259 -9.40 2.59 22.60
N SER A 260 -9.10 3.60 23.42
CA SER A 260 -9.16 5.02 23.00
C SER A 260 -8.20 5.38 21.86
N GLY A 261 -7.15 4.58 21.66
CA GLY A 261 -6.24 4.71 20.54
C GLY A 261 -6.83 4.21 19.21
N TRP A 262 -7.93 3.45 19.24
CA TRP A 262 -8.34 2.57 18.15
C TRP A 262 -9.80 2.70 17.74
N ASP A 263 -10.68 2.89 18.71
CA ASP A 263 -12.11 2.98 18.48
C ASP A 263 -12.47 4.20 17.62
N ASN A 264 -13.38 4.00 16.66
CA ASN A 264 -13.83 5.03 15.74
C ASN A 264 -12.67 5.72 14.98
N LYS A 265 -11.65 4.93 14.62
CA LYS A 265 -10.47 5.37 13.85
C LYS A 265 -10.09 4.31 12.82
N TRP A 266 -9.49 4.79 11.73
CA TRP A 266 -8.78 3.91 10.80
C TRP A 266 -7.50 3.41 11.44
N ASN A 267 -7.29 2.11 11.37
CA ASN A 267 -6.08 1.45 11.83
C ASN A 267 -5.53 0.57 10.71
N GLN A 268 -4.23 0.69 10.45
CA GLN A 268 -3.51 -0.18 9.53
C GLN A 268 -2.93 -1.34 10.32
N ILE A 269 -3.25 -2.55 9.89
CA ILE A 269 -2.65 -3.78 10.39
C ILE A 269 -1.70 -4.31 9.34
N CYS A 270 -0.49 -4.67 9.76
CA CYS A 270 0.48 -5.32 8.89
C CYS A 270 1.14 -6.47 9.65
N TYR A 271 1.23 -7.62 9.00
CA TYR A 271 1.88 -8.82 9.50
C TYR A 271 3.05 -9.13 8.60
N THR A 272 4.21 -9.40 9.18
CA THR A 272 5.30 -10.09 8.47
C THR A 272 5.49 -11.47 9.09
N TRP A 273 5.81 -12.46 8.27
CA TRP A 273 6.17 -13.78 8.77
C TRP A 273 7.41 -14.33 8.07
N GLU A 274 8.11 -15.20 8.79
CA GLU A 274 9.22 -16.00 8.28
C GLU A 274 9.18 -17.37 8.97
N TYR A 275 9.34 -18.44 8.19
CA TYR A 275 9.54 -19.80 8.67
C TYR A 275 10.98 -20.23 8.41
N SER A 276 11.74 -20.38 9.48
CA SER A 276 13.15 -20.75 9.44
C SER A 276 13.49 -21.69 10.59
N GLY A 277 14.28 -22.72 10.31
CA GLY A 277 14.75 -23.66 11.34
C GLY A 277 13.64 -24.39 12.12
N GLY A 278 12.46 -24.61 11.50
CA GLY A 278 11.33 -25.26 12.15
C GLY A 278 10.46 -24.33 13.00
N THR A 279 10.69 -23.02 12.96
CA THR A 279 9.92 -22.02 13.70
C THR A 279 9.37 -20.98 12.75
N THR A 280 8.06 -20.67 12.84
CA THR A 280 7.50 -19.45 12.26
C THR A 280 7.60 -18.32 13.28
N THR A 281 8.17 -17.19 12.87
CA THR A 281 8.11 -15.91 13.58
C THR A 281 7.13 -15.00 12.85
N VAL A 282 6.22 -14.37 13.59
CA VAL A 282 5.24 -13.41 13.08
C VAL A 282 5.43 -12.09 13.81
N ASN A 283 5.62 -11.00 13.07
CA ASN A 283 5.64 -9.65 13.62
C ASN A 283 4.37 -8.92 13.24
N VAL A 284 3.75 -8.25 14.21
CA VAL A 284 2.51 -7.51 14.04
C VAL A 284 2.75 -6.04 14.22
N PHE A 285 2.49 -5.29 13.17
CA PHE A 285 2.54 -3.85 13.14
C PHE A 285 1.12 -3.28 13.17
N THR A 286 0.95 -2.23 13.95
CA THR A 286 -0.24 -1.38 13.92
C THR A 286 0.20 0.03 13.61
N ASN A 287 -0.41 0.64 12.59
CA ASN A 287 -0.12 2.03 12.20
C ASN A 287 1.39 2.26 12.03
N GLY A 288 2.07 1.28 11.42
CA GLY A 288 3.52 1.28 11.21
C GLY A 288 4.40 0.98 12.44
N ILE A 289 3.82 0.75 13.63
CA ILE A 289 4.56 0.48 14.86
C ILE A 289 4.51 -1.02 15.18
N LEU A 290 5.67 -1.64 15.44
CA LEU A 290 5.74 -3.02 15.92
C LEU A 290 5.06 -3.12 17.29
N THR A 291 4.00 -3.92 17.37
CA THR A 291 3.21 -4.10 18.60
C THR A 291 3.42 -5.45 19.26
N SER A 292 3.77 -6.48 18.49
CA SER A 292 3.95 -7.84 19.01
C SER A 292 4.80 -8.69 18.08
N THR A 293 5.50 -9.65 18.66
CA THR A 293 6.17 -10.74 17.96
C THR A 293 5.70 -12.06 18.54
N TYR A 294 5.28 -12.97 17.67
CA TYR A 294 4.82 -14.32 18.01
C TYR A 294 5.77 -15.35 17.41
N SER A 295 5.89 -16.50 18.04
CA SER A 295 6.67 -17.62 17.49
C SER A 295 5.95 -18.93 17.73
N SER A 296 5.99 -19.82 16.74
CA SER A 296 5.34 -21.13 16.79
C SER A 296 6.18 -22.15 16.03
N ALA A 297 6.13 -23.42 16.45
CA ALA A 297 6.75 -24.51 15.69
C ALA A 297 5.94 -24.89 14.43
N ASN A 298 4.72 -24.36 14.29
CA ASN A 298 3.84 -24.64 13.16
C ASN A 298 4.07 -23.63 12.03
N LEU A 299 3.92 -24.10 10.79
CA LEU A 299 3.93 -23.26 9.59
C LEU A 299 2.65 -22.40 9.53
N LEU A 300 2.80 -21.08 9.44
CA LEU A 300 1.67 -20.13 9.33
C LEU A 300 0.83 -20.36 8.07
N ILE A 301 1.51 -20.48 6.93
CA ILE A 301 0.87 -20.59 5.62
C ILE A 301 1.11 -22.02 5.11
N ASN A 302 0.06 -22.82 5.02
CA ASN A 302 0.10 -24.13 4.35
C ASN A 302 -0.75 -24.08 3.05
N ALA A 303 -0.51 -25.03 2.14
CA ALA A 303 -1.05 -24.99 0.77
C ALA A 303 -2.58 -25.22 0.68
N ASP A 304 -3.23 -25.66 1.77
CA ASP A 304 -4.63 -26.09 1.79
C ASP A 304 -5.54 -25.15 2.59
N LEU A 305 -5.12 -23.91 2.82
CA LEU A 305 -5.88 -22.94 3.61
C LEU A 305 -6.85 -22.14 2.75
N ASN A 306 -8.10 -22.07 3.23
CA ASN A 306 -9.07 -21.07 2.77
C ASN A 306 -8.90 -19.82 3.62
N TRP A 307 -8.77 -18.67 2.95
CA TRP A 307 -8.53 -17.40 3.60
C TRP A 307 -9.79 -16.54 3.59
N GLU A 308 -10.10 -15.96 4.74
CA GLU A 308 -11.25 -15.08 4.93
C GLU A 308 -10.87 -13.80 5.66
N LEU A 309 -11.49 -12.68 5.27
CA LEU A 309 -11.46 -11.39 5.95
C LEU A 309 -12.87 -11.05 6.46
N GLY A 310 -13.01 -10.56 7.69
CA GLY A 310 -14.27 -10.06 8.26
C GLY A 310 -15.22 -11.11 8.85
N HIS A 311 -15.29 -12.32 8.26
CA HIS A 311 -16.33 -13.31 8.55
C HIS A 311 -16.19 -14.02 9.92
N TRP A 312 -17.04 -13.69 10.89
CA TRP A 312 -17.15 -14.27 12.24
C TRP A 312 -18.52 -14.93 12.53
N GLN A 313 -18.53 -16.13 13.11
CA GLN A 313 -19.76 -16.90 13.35
C GLN A 313 -20.65 -16.36 14.51
N SER A 314 -20.29 -15.25 15.15
CA SER A 314 -21.02 -14.67 16.29
C SER A 314 -21.14 -13.15 16.14
N VAL A 315 -21.36 -12.40 17.23
CA VAL A 315 -21.59 -10.95 17.17
C VAL A 315 -20.31 -10.21 16.83
N SER A 316 -20.29 -9.57 15.66
CA SER A 316 -19.24 -8.63 15.24
C SER A 316 -19.78 -7.21 15.18
N PRO A 317 -18.96 -6.21 15.55
CA PRO A 317 -19.31 -4.82 15.28
C PRO A 317 -19.30 -4.58 13.77
N ALA A 318 -19.97 -3.51 13.34
CA ALA A 318 -19.79 -3.03 11.98
C ALA A 318 -18.34 -2.59 11.79
N CYS A 319 -17.79 -2.87 10.61
CA CYS A 319 -16.46 -2.41 10.24
C CYS A 319 -16.41 -2.03 8.76
N VAL A 320 -15.41 -1.25 8.41
CA VAL A 320 -15.07 -0.90 7.04
C VAL A 320 -13.64 -1.34 6.81
N MET A 321 -13.40 -2.04 5.71
CA MET A 321 -12.08 -2.55 5.33
C MET A 321 -11.67 -1.91 4.01
N ASP A 322 -10.37 -1.75 3.86
CA ASP A 322 -9.76 -1.07 2.72
C ASP A 322 -8.32 -1.58 2.53
N GLU A 323 -7.81 -1.54 1.29
CA GLU A 323 -6.41 -1.80 0.94
C GLU A 323 -5.85 -3.14 1.45
N PHE A 324 -6.49 -4.26 1.09
CA PHE A 324 -5.95 -5.58 1.42
C PHE A 324 -4.83 -5.98 0.46
N ASN A 325 -3.63 -6.14 1.00
CA ASN A 325 -2.42 -6.41 0.22
C ASN A 325 -1.65 -7.60 0.78
N THR A 326 -1.05 -8.40 -0.10
CA THR A 326 -0.05 -9.41 0.26
C THR A 326 1.21 -9.24 -0.57
N ALA A 327 2.36 -9.57 0.00
CA ALA A 327 3.65 -9.48 -0.67
C ALA A 327 4.59 -10.61 -0.27
N SER A 328 5.47 -11.00 -1.17
CA SER A 328 6.62 -11.84 -0.85
C SER A 328 7.67 -11.05 -0.06
N ALA A 329 8.48 -11.75 0.73
CA ALA A 329 9.65 -11.17 1.39
C ALA A 329 10.68 -10.61 0.38
#